data_AF-A0A3B1D4H5-F1
#
_entry.id   AF-A0A3B1D4H5-F1
#
_cell.length_a   1.000
_cell.length_b   1.000
_cell.length_c   1.000
_cell.angle_alpha   90.00
_cell.angle_beta   90.00
_cell.angle_gamma   90.00
#
_symmetry.space_group_name_H-M   'P 1'
#
loop_
_entity.id
_entity.type
_entity.pdbx_description
1 polymer ?
#
loop_
_entity_poly.entity_id
_entity_poly.type
_entity_poly.pdbx_seq_one_letter_code
_entity_poly.pdbx_strand_id
1 'polypeptide(L)'
;MRDTTWKNNAGFLLTAVLLLVLSLGTAQAKPNPEKIANIKKLLLVSGIQEQLSYMKDGVMNSYSQMIGSAYPKVPDAFWTEFNALIGEKDMQALRDKVVPVYDKHMSNDVIKNLIAMFETPFWIEWRKKMPLISREAGVAGQKWIHELTQADAFKQKIDRLVEKHELEKLNSAKKKSK
;
A
#
# COMPACT_ATOMS: atom_id res chain seq x y z
N MET A 1 36.02 -9.32 -18.62
CA MET A 1 35.94 -8.45 -19.81
C MET A 1 34.74 -8.92 -20.62
N ARG A 2 33.84 -8.00 -20.95
CA ARG A 2 32.55 -8.24 -21.63
C ARG A 2 32.78 -8.64 -23.09
N ASP A 3 31.93 -9.51 -23.61
CA ASP A 3 31.52 -9.56 -25.02
C ASP A 3 30.20 -10.34 -25.10
N THR A 4 29.26 -9.78 -25.84
CA THR A 4 27.82 -10.11 -25.89
C THR A 4 27.44 -10.00 -27.35
N THR A 5 26.90 -11.05 -27.97
CA THR A 5 26.11 -10.99 -29.22
C THR A 5 25.10 -12.14 -29.22
N TRP A 6 23.88 -11.94 -28.71
CA TRP A 6 22.65 -11.61 -29.44
C TRP A 6 22.34 -12.47 -30.69
N LYS A 7 21.28 -13.29 -30.59
CA LYS A 7 20.19 -13.42 -31.57
C LYS A 7 18.93 -13.97 -30.88
N ASN A 8 17.96 -13.06 -30.65
CA ASN A 8 16.54 -13.08 -31.05
C ASN A 8 15.68 -14.33 -30.75
N ASN A 9 14.42 -14.31 -30.33
CA ASN A 9 13.37 -13.29 -30.11
C ASN A 9 12.22 -14.01 -29.37
N ALA A 10 11.53 -13.34 -28.43
CA ALA A 10 10.07 -13.38 -28.27
C ALA A 10 9.62 -12.65 -26.99
N GLY A 11 8.83 -11.59 -27.18
CA GLY A 11 7.68 -11.32 -26.32
C GLY A 11 7.91 -10.54 -25.03
N PHE A 12 8.18 -9.24 -25.11
CA PHE A 12 7.78 -8.29 -24.06
C PHE A 12 7.26 -7.00 -24.69
N LEU A 13 5.94 -6.87 -24.75
CA LEU A 13 5.25 -5.60 -24.89
C LEU A 13 4.76 -5.21 -23.50
N LEU A 14 5.37 -4.20 -22.88
CA LEU A 14 4.77 -3.34 -21.85
C LEU A 14 5.57 -2.02 -21.78
N THR A 15 5.18 -1.13 -22.69
CA THR A 15 5.22 0.34 -22.65
C THR A 15 6.05 1.02 -21.56
N ALA A 16 7.16 1.64 -21.98
CA ALA A 16 7.76 2.80 -21.32
C ALA A 16 8.14 3.83 -22.39
N VAL A 17 7.22 4.75 -22.71
CA VAL A 17 7.54 5.95 -23.47
C VAL A 17 7.59 7.10 -22.48
N LEU A 18 8.81 7.55 -22.16
CA LEU A 18 9.08 8.72 -21.36
C LEU A 18 9.83 9.74 -22.23
N LEU A 19 9.31 10.97 -22.23
CA LEU A 19 9.95 12.26 -22.56
C LEU A 19 10.27 12.56 -24.04
N LEU A 20 9.36 13.30 -24.67
CA LEU A 20 9.63 14.70 -25.02
C LEU A 20 8.32 15.40 -25.40
N VAL A 21 7.74 16.16 -24.48
CA VAL A 21 6.70 17.14 -24.81
C VAL A 21 7.14 18.50 -24.30
N LEU A 22 7.50 19.32 -25.28
CA LEU A 22 7.60 20.77 -25.34
C LEU A 22 7.00 21.51 -24.13
N SER A 23 7.85 22.28 -23.46
CA SER A 23 7.48 23.34 -22.54
C SER A 23 6.80 24.49 -23.29
N LEU A 24 5.51 24.32 -23.59
CA LEU A 24 4.58 25.43 -23.75
C LEU A 24 4.21 25.89 -22.35
N GLY A 25 4.48 27.16 -22.03
CA GLY A 25 4.06 27.76 -20.76
C GLY A 25 2.56 27.53 -20.55
N THR A 26 2.22 26.71 -19.56
CA THR A 26 0.82 26.56 -19.17
C THR A 26 0.44 27.82 -18.45
N ALA A 27 -0.36 28.66 -19.12
CA ALA A 27 -1.20 29.61 -18.41
C ALA A 27 -1.96 28.79 -17.37
N GLN A 28 -1.68 29.00 -16.08
CA GLN A 28 -2.44 28.37 -15.01
C GLN A 28 -3.88 28.83 -15.17
N ALA A 29 -4.71 27.94 -15.70
CA ALA A 29 -6.15 28.16 -15.78
C ALA A 29 -6.61 28.50 -14.35
N LYS A 30 -7.42 29.57 -14.23
CA LYS A 30 -8.00 29.94 -12.93
C LYS A 30 -8.68 28.71 -12.32
N PRO A 31 -8.57 28.49 -10.99
CA PRO A 31 -9.19 27.34 -10.34
C PRO A 31 -10.68 27.28 -10.68
N ASN A 32 -11.14 26.17 -11.25
CA ASN A 32 -12.57 25.96 -11.49
C ASN A 32 -13.24 25.55 -10.17
N PRO A 33 -14.08 26.39 -9.54
CA PRO A 33 -14.65 26.10 -8.23
C PRO A 33 -15.51 24.83 -8.20
N GLU A 34 -16.23 24.55 -9.29
CA GLU A 34 -17.05 23.35 -9.44
C GLU A 34 -16.15 22.10 -9.43
N LYS A 35 -15.06 22.13 -10.19
CA LYS A 35 -14.11 21.02 -10.25
C LYS A 35 -13.45 20.77 -8.91
N ILE A 36 -13.08 21.84 -8.19
CA ILE A 36 -12.52 21.73 -6.83
C ILE A 36 -13.53 21.10 -5.87
N ALA A 37 -14.81 21.48 -5.92
CA ALA A 37 -15.86 20.86 -5.12
C ALA A 37 -16.02 19.37 -5.46
N ASN A 38 -16.01 19.02 -6.75
CA ASN A 38 -16.07 17.63 -7.20
C ASN A 38 -14.85 16.82 -6.74
N ILE A 39 -13.63 17.38 -6.78
CA ILE A 39 -12.44 16.71 -6.24
C ILE A 39 -12.61 16.44 -4.75
N LYS A 40 -13.07 17.42 -3.97
CA LYS A 40 -13.33 17.21 -2.53
C LYS A 40 -14.34 16.09 -2.28
N LYS A 41 -15.41 16.03 -3.09
CA LYS A 41 -16.38 14.93 -3.06
C LYS A 41 -15.74 13.60 -3.43
N LEU A 42 -14.92 13.56 -4.48
CA LEU A 42 -14.19 12.37 -4.92
C LEU A 42 -13.31 11.82 -3.78
N LEU A 43 -12.55 12.66 -3.09
CA LEU A 43 -11.70 12.23 -1.96
C LEU A 43 -12.52 11.55 -0.85
N LEU A 44 -13.73 12.05 -0.59
CA LEU A 44 -14.65 11.46 0.39
C LEU A 44 -15.23 10.12 -0.09
N VAL A 45 -15.81 10.06 -1.30
CA VAL A 45 -16.54 8.85 -1.75
C VAL A 45 -15.62 7.71 -2.20
N SER A 46 -14.39 8.02 -2.61
CA SER A 46 -13.40 7.02 -3.05
C SER A 46 -12.75 6.25 -1.91
N GLY A 47 -12.83 6.73 -0.67
CA GLY A 47 -12.10 6.15 0.47
C GLY A 47 -10.73 6.79 0.73
N ILE A 48 -10.30 7.77 -0.08
CA ILE A 48 -8.99 8.42 0.09
C ILE A 48 -8.96 9.22 1.40
N GLN A 49 -10.08 9.85 1.79
CA GLN A 49 -10.14 10.57 3.06
C GLN A 49 -9.87 9.64 4.25
N GLU A 50 -10.46 8.44 4.25
CA GLU A 50 -10.20 7.41 5.26
C GLU A 50 -8.75 6.95 5.19
N GLN A 51 -8.16 6.79 4.00
CA GLN A 51 -6.75 6.46 3.85
C GLN A 51 -5.83 7.52 4.48
N LEU A 52 -6.11 8.81 4.27
CA LEU A 52 -5.35 9.89 4.90
C LEU A 52 -5.49 9.85 6.43
N SER A 53 -6.68 9.53 6.95
CA SER A 53 -6.88 9.31 8.39
C SER A 53 -6.09 8.11 8.91
N TYR A 54 -6.07 6.98 8.18
CA TYR A 54 -5.24 5.84 8.57
C TYR A 54 -3.75 6.17 8.58
N MET A 55 -3.27 7.01 7.66
CA MET A 55 -1.88 7.49 7.69
C MET A 55 -1.60 8.34 8.94
N LYS A 56 -2.51 9.24 9.30
CA LYS A 56 -2.44 9.99 10.55
C LYS A 56 -2.35 9.04 11.75
N ASP A 57 -3.24 8.07 11.83
CA ASP A 57 -3.30 7.13 12.95
C ASP A 57 -2.02 6.29 13.03
N GLY A 58 -1.45 5.89 11.88
CA GLY A 58 -0.16 5.21 11.81
C GLY A 58 0.99 6.03 12.39
N VAL A 59 1.07 7.33 12.06
CA VAL A 59 2.06 8.25 12.64
C VAL A 59 1.84 8.37 14.16
N MET A 60 0.61 8.64 14.59
CA MET A 60 0.28 8.80 16.02
C MET A 60 0.60 7.54 16.82
N ASN A 61 0.27 6.36 16.29
CA ASN A 61 0.59 5.09 16.93
C ASN A 61 2.11 4.86 17.05
N SER A 62 2.88 5.22 16.02
CA SER A 62 4.35 5.12 16.08
C SER A 62 4.95 6.00 17.18
N TYR A 63 4.48 7.25 17.30
CA TYR A 63 4.92 8.14 18.39
C TYR A 63 4.46 7.65 19.76
N SER A 64 3.23 7.14 19.87
CA SER A 64 2.71 6.57 21.12
C SER A 64 3.58 5.41 21.61
N GLN A 65 3.98 4.49 20.72
CA GLN A 65 4.88 3.39 21.06
C GLN A 65 6.26 3.88 21.51
N MET A 66 6.82 4.90 20.85
CA MET A 66 8.10 5.50 21.25
C MET A 66 8.02 6.14 22.63
N ILE A 67 6.96 6.91 22.91
CA ILE A 67 6.73 7.56 24.20
C ILE A 67 6.54 6.51 25.29
N GLY A 68 5.67 5.51 25.08
CA GLY A 68 5.43 4.45 26.06
C GLY A 68 6.68 3.61 26.38
N SER A 69 7.59 3.48 25.41
CA SER A 69 8.87 2.78 25.62
C SER A 69 9.89 3.63 26.39
N ALA A 70 9.90 4.96 26.18
CA ALA A 70 10.84 5.87 26.83
C ALA A 70 10.39 6.29 28.24
N TYR A 71 9.08 6.34 28.49
CA TYR A 71 8.49 6.83 29.73
C TYR A 71 7.60 5.75 30.37
N PRO A 72 8.06 5.08 31.45
CA PRO A 72 7.33 3.95 32.05
C PRO A 72 6.00 4.32 32.73
N LYS A 73 5.77 5.60 33.03
CA LYS A 73 4.56 6.11 33.70
C LYS A 73 4.09 7.38 33.00
N VAL A 74 3.14 7.24 32.09
CA VAL A 74 2.51 8.36 31.36
C VAL A 74 1.07 8.50 31.85
N PRO A 75 0.66 9.66 32.39
CA PRO A 75 -0.72 9.87 32.82
C PRO A 75 -1.74 9.83 31.67
N ASP A 76 -2.97 9.39 31.93
CA ASP A 76 -4.04 9.33 30.90
C ASP A 76 -4.36 10.71 30.28
N ALA A 77 -4.19 11.79 31.04
CA ALA A 77 -4.36 13.15 30.54
C ALA A 77 -3.41 13.46 29.36
N PHE A 78 -2.17 12.95 29.41
CA PHE A 78 -1.21 13.10 28.31
C PHE A 78 -1.74 12.44 27.04
N TRP A 79 -2.27 11.21 27.13
CA TRP A 79 -2.79 10.50 25.97
C TRP A 79 -4.01 11.19 25.36
N THR A 80 -4.83 11.81 26.20
CA THR A 80 -5.97 12.62 25.76
C THR A 80 -5.50 13.80 24.89
N GLU A 81 -4.52 14.57 25.37
CA GLU A 81 -3.96 15.70 24.62
C GLU A 81 -3.18 15.24 23.38
N PHE A 82 -2.40 14.16 23.52
CA PHE A 82 -1.62 13.57 22.43
C PHE A 82 -2.52 13.17 21.26
N ASN A 83 -3.62 12.45 21.52
CA ASN A 83 -4.55 12.03 20.46
C ASN A 83 -5.26 13.19 19.76
N ALA A 84 -5.27 14.39 20.37
CA ALA A 84 -5.82 15.61 19.80
C ALA A 84 -4.80 16.45 19.01
N LEU A 85 -3.51 16.08 18.98
CA LEU A 85 -2.45 16.87 18.35
C LEU A 85 -2.66 17.10 16.85
N ILE A 86 -3.12 16.07 16.13
CA ILE A 86 -3.46 16.21 14.71
C ILE A 86 -4.97 16.33 14.59
N GLY A 87 -5.42 17.57 14.46
CA GLY A 87 -6.83 17.93 14.40
C GLY A 87 -7.35 18.11 12.99
N GLU A 88 -8.61 18.56 12.90
CA GLU A 88 -9.27 18.77 11.61
C GLU A 88 -8.60 19.86 10.76
N LYS A 89 -7.96 20.86 11.39
CA LYS A 89 -7.20 21.91 10.68
C LYS A 89 -5.98 21.33 9.96
N ASP A 90 -5.25 20.43 10.60
CA ASP A 90 -4.09 19.76 9.99
C ASP A 90 -4.52 18.84 8.85
N MET A 91 -5.62 18.11 9.06
CA MET A 91 -6.22 17.26 8.02
C MET A 91 -6.73 18.10 6.84
N GLN A 92 -7.29 19.29 7.09
CA GLN A 92 -7.67 20.22 6.04
C GLN A 92 -6.45 20.72 5.26
N ALA A 93 -5.37 21.09 5.95
CA ALA A 93 -4.12 21.50 5.30
C ALA A 93 -3.53 20.39 4.42
N LEU A 94 -3.67 19.11 4.82
CA LEU A 94 -3.31 17.97 3.98
C LEU A 94 -4.21 17.86 2.75
N ARG A 95 -5.54 17.95 2.92
CA ARG A 95 -6.50 17.91 1.80
C ARG A 95 -6.25 19.04 0.80
N ASP A 96 -5.92 20.25 1.27
CA ASP A 96 -5.61 21.40 0.42
C ASP A 96 -4.33 21.20 -0.41
N LYS A 97 -3.43 20.30 0.02
CA LYS A 97 -2.25 19.87 -0.77
C LYS A 97 -2.60 18.77 -1.78
N VAL A 98 -3.57 17.93 -1.48
CA VAL A 98 -3.99 16.82 -2.35
C VAL A 98 -4.88 17.30 -3.50
N VAL A 99 -5.79 18.25 -3.24
CA VAL A 99 -6.75 18.75 -4.24
C VAL A 99 -6.07 19.24 -5.54
N PRO A 100 -5.01 20.07 -5.50
CA PRO A 100 -4.33 20.53 -6.71
C PRO A 100 -3.70 19.41 -7.55
N VAL A 101 -3.35 18.27 -6.93
CA VAL A 101 -2.81 17.11 -7.65
C VAL A 101 -3.89 16.54 -8.58
N TYR A 102 -5.10 16.35 -8.08
CA TYR A 102 -6.23 15.91 -8.90
C TYR A 102 -6.63 16.95 -9.94
N ASP A 103 -6.65 18.23 -9.56
CA ASP A 103 -6.98 19.31 -10.48
C ASP A 103 -6.02 19.37 -11.67
N LYS A 104 -4.72 19.16 -11.42
CA LYS A 104 -3.69 19.14 -12.46
C LYS A 104 -3.83 17.96 -13.43
N HIS A 105 -4.29 16.80 -12.97
CA HIS A 105 -4.17 15.54 -13.70
C HIS A 105 -5.49 14.97 -14.24
N MET A 106 -6.65 15.48 -13.83
CA MET A 106 -7.94 14.96 -14.25
C MET A 106 -8.86 16.06 -14.77
N SER A 107 -9.69 15.74 -15.76
CA SER A 107 -10.79 16.63 -16.16
C SER A 107 -11.95 16.53 -15.18
N ASN A 108 -12.80 17.58 -15.14
CA ASN A 108 -13.99 17.57 -14.27
C ASN A 108 -14.95 16.43 -14.62
N ASP A 109 -15.08 16.06 -15.90
CA ASP A 109 -15.97 14.97 -16.35
C ASP A 109 -15.48 13.60 -15.86
N VAL A 110 -14.17 13.36 -15.90
CA VAL A 110 -13.59 12.13 -15.32
C VAL A 110 -13.86 12.06 -13.81
N ILE A 111 -13.69 13.18 -13.11
CA ILE A 111 -13.97 13.27 -11.67
C ILE A 111 -15.45 12.95 -11.39
N LYS A 112 -16.40 13.51 -12.15
CA LYS A 112 -17.83 13.21 -12.01
C LYS A 112 -18.16 11.75 -12.24
N ASN A 113 -17.57 11.13 -13.27
CA ASN A 113 -17.79 9.71 -13.56
C ASN A 113 -17.24 8.80 -12.45
N LEU A 114 -16.07 9.13 -11.88
CA LEU A 114 -15.53 8.41 -10.73
C LEU A 114 -16.43 8.52 -9.51
N ILE A 115 -16.94 9.72 -9.21
CA ILE A 115 -17.90 9.92 -8.12
C ILE A 115 -19.14 9.04 -8.33
N ALA A 116 -19.74 9.06 -9.52
CA ALA A 116 -20.92 8.25 -9.82
C ALA A 116 -20.66 6.75 -9.62
N MET A 117 -19.49 6.26 -10.03
CA MET A 117 -19.08 4.87 -9.81
C MET A 117 -18.93 4.54 -8.31
N PHE A 118 -18.25 5.40 -7.55
CA PHE A 118 -17.98 5.19 -6.13
C PHE A 118 -19.22 5.33 -5.23
N GLU A 119 -20.26 6.02 -5.71
CA GLU A 119 -21.54 6.13 -5.01
C GLU A 119 -22.49 4.94 -5.31
N THR A 120 -22.11 4.00 -6.18
CA THR A 120 -22.96 2.84 -6.46
C THR A 120 -23.08 1.91 -5.24
N PRO A 121 -24.24 1.28 -5.01
CA PRO A 121 -24.39 0.26 -3.97
C PRO A 121 -23.38 -0.88 -4.10
N PHE A 122 -23.06 -1.27 -5.34
CA PHE A 122 -22.01 -2.24 -5.66
C PHE A 122 -20.66 -1.83 -5.07
N TRP A 123 -20.18 -0.62 -5.36
CA TRP A 123 -18.88 -0.17 -4.85
C TRP A 123 -18.87 -0.03 -3.33
N ILE A 124 -19.96 0.49 -2.75
CA ILE A 124 -20.09 0.66 -1.29
C ILE A 124 -20.01 -0.71 -0.59
N GLU A 125 -20.70 -1.72 -1.13
CA GLU A 125 -20.65 -3.08 -0.60
C GLU A 125 -19.25 -3.67 -0.75
N TRP A 126 -18.67 -3.60 -1.94
CA TRP A 126 -17.32 -4.11 -2.22
C TRP A 126 -16.30 -3.50 -1.27
N ARG A 127 -16.27 -2.17 -1.12
CA ARG A 127 -15.33 -1.46 -0.22
C ARG A 127 -15.47 -1.89 1.24
N LYS A 128 -16.70 -2.12 1.72
CA LYS A 128 -16.95 -2.55 3.11
C LYS A 128 -16.56 -4.00 3.34
N LYS A 129 -16.86 -4.90 2.39
CA LYS A 129 -16.69 -6.35 2.57
C LYS A 129 -15.28 -6.83 2.24
N MET A 130 -14.59 -6.21 1.28
CA MET A 130 -13.30 -6.71 0.82
C MET A 130 -12.23 -6.79 1.92
N PRO A 131 -12.05 -5.80 2.82
CA PRO A 131 -11.10 -5.93 3.91
C PRO A 131 -11.40 -7.11 4.84
N LEU A 132 -12.68 -7.37 5.11
CA LEU A 132 -13.13 -8.51 5.92
C LEU A 132 -12.84 -9.84 5.22
N ILE A 133 -13.21 -9.93 3.93
CA ILE A 133 -12.95 -11.10 3.10
C ILE A 133 -11.44 -11.38 3.03
N SER A 134 -10.61 -10.36 2.80
CA SER A 134 -9.15 -10.51 2.77
C SER A 134 -8.60 -11.03 4.10
N ARG A 135 -9.12 -10.55 5.24
CA ARG A 135 -8.72 -11.05 6.56
C ARG A 135 -9.09 -12.52 6.75
N GLU A 136 -10.32 -12.90 6.41
CA GLU A 136 -10.80 -14.28 6.55
C GLU A 136 -10.07 -15.24 5.61
N ALA A 137 -9.86 -14.84 4.35
CA ALA A 137 -9.05 -15.59 3.40
C ALA A 137 -7.61 -15.76 3.89
N GLY A 138 -7.04 -14.73 4.53
CA GLY A 138 -5.74 -14.81 5.18
C GLY A 138 -5.68 -15.89 6.26
N VAL A 139 -6.69 -15.95 7.15
CA VAL A 139 -6.79 -16.99 8.19
C VAL A 139 -6.89 -18.39 7.57
N ALA A 140 -7.70 -18.55 6.53
CA ALA A 140 -7.81 -19.82 5.81
C ALA A 140 -6.46 -20.24 5.20
N GLY A 141 -5.72 -19.30 4.60
CA GLY A 141 -4.38 -19.54 4.07
C GLY A 141 -3.37 -19.96 5.14
N GLN A 142 -3.39 -19.31 6.31
CA GLN A 142 -2.53 -19.69 7.43
C GLN A 142 -2.83 -21.10 7.94
N LYS A 143 -4.12 -21.45 8.04
CA LYS A 143 -4.54 -22.80 8.41
C LYS A 143 -4.03 -23.84 7.41
N TRP A 144 -4.19 -23.58 6.11
CA TRP A 144 -3.67 -24.45 5.07
C TRP A 144 -2.15 -24.64 5.13
N ILE A 145 -1.37 -23.57 5.36
CA ILE A 145 0.10 -23.66 5.53
C ILE A 145 0.47 -24.51 6.75
N HIS A 146 -0.25 -24.33 7.86
CA HIS A 146 -0.03 -25.12 9.08
C HIS A 146 -0.25 -26.61 8.82
N GLU A 147 -1.36 -26.97 8.16
CA GLU A 147 -1.67 -28.35 7.79
C GLU A 147 -0.65 -28.92 6.80
N LEU A 148 -0.28 -28.14 5.77
CA LEU A 148 0.70 -28.54 4.75
C LEU A 148 2.07 -28.87 5.38
N THR A 149 2.55 -28.04 6.29
CA THR A 149 3.88 -28.18 6.89
C THR A 149 3.97 -29.32 7.90
N GLN A 150 2.85 -29.76 8.46
CA GLN A 150 2.76 -30.93 9.33
C GLN A 150 2.58 -32.25 8.57
N ALA A 151 2.20 -32.20 7.28
CA ALA A 151 1.97 -33.40 6.50
C ALA A 151 3.26 -34.18 6.25
N ASP A 152 3.25 -35.49 6.52
CA ASP A 152 4.39 -36.38 6.27
C ASP A 152 4.85 -36.34 4.81
N ALA A 153 3.90 -36.25 3.86
CA ALA A 153 4.22 -36.15 2.44
C ALA A 153 5.03 -34.88 2.11
N PHE A 154 4.79 -33.78 2.82
CA PHE A 154 5.59 -32.57 2.66
C PHE A 154 6.98 -32.74 3.26
N LYS A 155 7.06 -33.29 4.48
CA LYS A 155 8.34 -33.61 5.14
C LYS A 155 9.21 -34.52 4.27
N GLN A 156 8.64 -35.59 3.72
CA GLN A 156 9.35 -36.51 2.82
C GLN A 156 9.86 -35.82 1.55
N LYS A 157 9.14 -34.83 1.00
CA LYS A 157 9.64 -34.05 -0.14
C LYS A 157 10.86 -33.24 0.25
N ILE A 158 10.88 -32.65 1.43
CA ILE A 158 12.04 -31.93 1.97
C ILE A 158 13.21 -32.89 2.19
N ASP A 159 12.98 -34.04 2.83
CA ASP A 159 14.02 -35.04 3.09
C ASP A 159 14.68 -35.53 1.80
N ARG A 160 13.88 -35.79 0.74
CA ARG A 160 14.42 -36.14 -0.58
C ARG A 160 15.27 -35.04 -1.21
N LEU A 161 14.93 -33.76 -0.98
CA LEU A 161 15.75 -32.64 -1.45
C LEU A 161 17.06 -32.54 -0.68
N VAL A 162 17.03 -32.75 0.64
CA VAL A 162 18.22 -32.80 1.50
C VAL A 162 19.19 -33.89 1.03
N GLU A 163 18.66 -35.09 0.77
CA GLU A 163 19.44 -36.22 0.28
C GLU A 163 20.00 -35.96 -1.13
N LYS A 164 19.15 -35.55 -2.08
CA LYS A 164 19.53 -35.29 -3.47
C LYS A 164 20.66 -34.28 -3.61
N HIS A 165 20.70 -33.28 -2.73
CA HIS A 165 21.71 -32.23 -2.74
C HIS A 165 22.84 -32.47 -1.72
N GLU A 166 22.85 -33.65 -1.08
CA GLU A 166 23.85 -34.05 -0.09
C GLU A 166 24.11 -32.99 1.00
N LEU A 167 23.06 -32.26 1.41
CA LEU A 167 23.21 -31.07 2.25
C LEU A 167 23.85 -31.40 3.60
N GLU A 168 23.64 -32.60 4.15
CA GLU A 168 24.29 -33.05 5.37
C GLU A 168 25.81 -33.19 5.21
N LYS A 169 26.29 -33.78 4.10
CA LYS A 169 27.73 -33.95 3.82
C LYS A 169 28.41 -32.60 3.61
N LEU A 170 27.79 -31.72 2.81
CA LEU A 170 28.30 -30.38 2.51
C LEU A 170 28.49 -29.54 3.78
N ASN A 171 27.56 -29.64 4.75
CA ASN A 171 27.62 -28.86 5.98
C ASN A 171 28.45 -29.54 7.09
N SER A 172 28.63 -30.86 7.04
CA SER A 172 29.52 -31.59 7.96
C SER A 172 31.00 -31.35 7.67
N ALA A 173 31.39 -31.20 6.40
CA ALA A 173 32.75 -30.86 6.00
C ALA A 173 33.16 -29.46 6.49
N LYS A 174 32.21 -28.51 6.54
CA LYS A 174 32.43 -27.13 7.01
C LYS A 174 32.68 -27.02 8.52
N LYS A 175 32.12 -27.94 9.31
CA LYS A 175 32.33 -27.99 10.78
C LYS A 175 33.69 -28.54 11.21
N LYS A 176 34.40 -29.26 10.34
CA LYS A 176 35.73 -29.85 10.64
C LYS A 176 36.92 -28.95 10.27
N SER A 177 36.66 -27.80 9.66
CA SER A 177 37.66 -26.83 9.17
C SER A 177 37.84 -25.61 10.10
N LYS A 178 37.39 -25.70 11.34
CA LYS A 178 37.47 -24.66 12.37
C LYS A 178 37.85 -25.30 13.69
#